data_AF-A0A4Q3HAR9-F1
#
_entry.id   AF-A0A4Q3HAR9-F1
#
_cell.length_a   1.000
_cell.length_b   1.000
_cell.length_c   1.000
_cell.angle_alpha   90.00
_cell.angle_beta   90.00
_cell.angle_gamma   90.00
#
_symmetry.space_group_name_H-M   'P 1'
#
loop_
_entity.id
_entity.type
_entity.pdbx_description
1 polymer ?
#
loop_
_entity_poly.entity_id
_entity_poly.type
_entity_poly.pdbx_seq_one_letter_code
_entity_poly.pdbx_strand_id
1 'polypeptide(L)'
;MYMNFLNVAVATPGAVQNYFNNRPGAGVTANGTARNDQMTDGAVRNTLIGGAGDDQYMVAFDGTTIIEAAGGGLDAVTAYNNFALPANVEIGRVQADLVTIVAAPTGSLLQAYGSRDVLVGGRGNDILVDESKGKQTLFEIGDGSGKDVIYKFTAKGADHDLIRLNDPQFTSFSAVKAAMTQVDKDVLIDLSANDKLLIKDVKISDLTDDDFLLRFSPSGLKMTFQDEFNGLSLYSDTNPRGTWDTTFRYGPDNSLSARTLPGNGEDQVYTDPKFGPNPFSVSDGELSITAEKLTAAESAKLWNYKYASGLLTTEHSFAQTYGYFEIKAELPVEQGMFPAFWLMPKAAVWPPEIDIMENVGENWVSGGAIAPNDHDAFRTFFPEG
;
A
#
# COMPACT_ATOMS: atom_id res chain seq x y z
N MET A 1 -2.14 -11.26 -29.95
CA MET A 1 -1.49 -12.37 -29.23
C MET A 1 -0.31 -11.76 -28.48
N TYR A 2 -0.25 -11.98 -27.16
CA TYR A 2 0.83 -11.50 -26.32
C TYR A 2 1.88 -12.59 -26.15
N MET A 3 3.15 -12.19 -26.05
CA MET A 3 4.28 -13.08 -25.81
C MET A 3 4.86 -12.74 -24.45
N ASN A 4 5.19 -13.76 -23.65
CA ASN A 4 5.96 -13.53 -22.43
C ASN A 4 7.41 -13.17 -22.78
N PHE A 5 8.21 -12.89 -21.77
CA PHE A 5 9.62 -12.50 -21.95
C PHE A 5 10.45 -13.57 -22.69
N LEU A 6 10.10 -14.85 -22.55
CA LEU A 6 10.74 -15.97 -23.23
C LEU A 6 10.22 -16.20 -24.66
N ASN A 7 9.43 -15.26 -25.18
CA ASN A 7 8.80 -15.31 -26.50
C ASN A 7 7.83 -16.50 -26.68
N VAL A 8 7.19 -16.92 -25.59
CA VAL A 8 6.13 -17.93 -25.60
C VAL A 8 4.79 -17.21 -25.68
N ALA A 9 3.98 -17.60 -26.67
CA ALA A 9 2.64 -17.06 -26.85
C ALA A 9 1.72 -17.46 -25.70
N VAL A 10 1.00 -16.49 -25.15
CA VAL A 10 -0.11 -16.77 -24.23
C VAL A 10 -1.34 -17.15 -25.04
N ALA A 11 -1.88 -18.33 -24.73
CA ALA A 11 -3.12 -18.84 -25.32
C ALA A 11 -4.34 -18.07 -24.79
N THR A 12 -5.48 -18.28 -25.44
CA THR A 12 -6.77 -17.78 -24.96
C THR A 12 -7.55 -18.93 -24.33
N PRO A 13 -8.32 -18.68 -23.24
CA PRO A 13 -9.23 -19.68 -22.70
C PRO A 13 -10.15 -20.19 -23.81
N GLY A 14 -10.39 -21.50 -23.82
CA GLY A 14 -11.34 -22.11 -24.74
C GLY A 14 -12.75 -21.58 -24.52
N ALA A 15 -13.60 -21.75 -25.53
CA ALA A 15 -14.95 -21.19 -25.51
C ALA A 15 -15.80 -21.78 -24.36
N VAL A 16 -16.54 -20.91 -23.68
CA VAL A 16 -17.48 -21.29 -22.61
C VAL A 16 -18.50 -22.30 -23.14
N GLN A 17 -18.69 -23.37 -22.38
CA GLN A 17 -19.61 -24.47 -22.65
C GLN A 17 -20.79 -24.50 -21.69
N ASN A 18 -20.60 -24.14 -20.41
CA ASN A 18 -21.71 -23.97 -19.46
C ASN A 18 -21.68 -22.59 -18.78
N TYR A 19 -22.87 -22.13 -18.39
CA TYR A 19 -23.06 -20.82 -17.76
C TYR A 19 -23.71 -20.98 -16.38
N PHE A 20 -23.01 -20.52 -15.35
CA PHE A 20 -23.44 -20.45 -13.95
C PHE A 20 -23.75 -19.00 -13.58
N ASN A 21 -24.70 -18.39 -14.30
CA ASN A 21 -25.02 -16.95 -14.22
C ASN A 21 -26.11 -16.59 -13.18
N ASN A 22 -26.54 -17.53 -12.35
CA ASN A 22 -27.48 -17.23 -11.28
C ASN A 22 -26.77 -16.37 -10.23
N ARG A 23 -27.29 -15.18 -9.91
CA ARG A 23 -26.76 -14.32 -8.83
C ARG A 23 -27.01 -15.00 -7.48
N PRO A 24 -26.02 -15.67 -6.87
CA PRO A 24 -26.25 -16.43 -5.65
C PRO A 24 -26.47 -15.47 -4.48
N GLY A 25 -27.10 -15.94 -3.40
CA GLY A 25 -27.02 -15.25 -2.12
C GLY A 25 -25.58 -15.27 -1.57
N ALA A 26 -25.30 -14.54 -0.50
CA ALA A 26 -23.99 -14.56 0.12
C ALA A 26 -23.69 -15.92 0.80
N GLY A 27 -22.43 -16.34 0.77
CA GLY A 27 -21.92 -17.54 1.43
C GLY A 27 -22.17 -18.83 0.66
N VAL A 28 -22.45 -18.75 -0.65
CA VAL A 28 -22.68 -19.92 -1.50
C VAL A 28 -21.36 -20.44 -2.06
N THR A 29 -21.21 -21.77 -2.04
CA THR A 29 -20.19 -22.48 -2.81
C THR A 29 -20.80 -22.98 -4.12
N ALA A 30 -20.35 -22.42 -5.25
CA ALA A 30 -20.72 -22.86 -6.59
C ALA A 30 -19.63 -23.80 -7.13
N ASN A 31 -20.03 -24.98 -7.60
CA ASN A 31 -19.13 -25.96 -8.21
C ASN A 31 -19.43 -26.02 -9.71
N GLY A 32 -18.41 -25.82 -10.51
CA GLY A 32 -18.40 -26.07 -11.95
C GLY A 32 -18.21 -27.55 -12.26
N THR A 33 -17.72 -27.82 -13.45
CA THR A 33 -17.72 -29.12 -14.11
C THR A 33 -16.32 -29.43 -14.67
N ALA A 34 -16.23 -30.41 -15.58
CA ALA A 34 -15.01 -30.72 -16.32
C ALA A 34 -14.98 -30.05 -17.71
N ARG A 35 -15.82 -29.03 -17.91
CA ARG A 35 -15.95 -28.26 -19.15
C ARG A 35 -15.65 -26.81 -18.80
N ASN A 36 -15.28 -26.04 -19.82
CA ASN A 36 -15.11 -24.59 -19.73
C ASN A 36 -16.40 -23.92 -19.24
N ASP A 37 -16.40 -23.47 -18.01
CA ASP A 37 -17.54 -22.89 -17.33
C ASP A 37 -17.38 -21.37 -17.20
N GLN A 38 -18.50 -20.65 -17.25
CA GLN A 38 -18.54 -19.24 -16.87
C GLN A 38 -19.30 -19.10 -15.56
N MET A 39 -18.68 -18.52 -14.53
CA MET A 39 -19.24 -18.41 -13.19
C MET A 39 -19.25 -16.96 -12.72
N THR A 40 -20.25 -16.57 -11.91
CA THR A 40 -20.31 -15.23 -11.30
C THR A 40 -20.56 -15.29 -9.80
N ASP A 41 -19.94 -14.39 -9.04
CA ASP A 41 -20.17 -14.22 -7.61
C ASP A 41 -21.46 -13.46 -7.27
N GLY A 42 -22.14 -12.88 -8.25
CA GLY A 42 -23.35 -12.09 -8.02
C GLY A 42 -23.14 -10.82 -7.19
N ALA A 43 -21.90 -10.31 -7.11
CA ALA A 43 -21.50 -9.14 -6.31
C ALA A 43 -21.67 -9.31 -4.78
N VAL A 44 -21.59 -10.54 -4.28
CA VAL A 44 -21.56 -10.85 -2.84
C VAL A 44 -20.54 -11.94 -2.56
N ARG A 45 -20.08 -12.04 -1.31
CA ARG A 45 -19.09 -13.05 -0.88
C ARG A 45 -19.53 -14.47 -1.26
N ASN A 46 -18.79 -15.12 -2.15
CA ASN A 46 -19.04 -16.50 -2.57
C ASN A 46 -17.73 -17.25 -2.80
N THR A 47 -17.82 -18.59 -2.86
CA THR A 47 -16.72 -19.47 -3.30
C THR A 47 -17.07 -20.09 -4.65
N LEU A 48 -16.23 -19.90 -5.65
CA LEU A 48 -16.38 -20.46 -6.99
C LEU A 48 -15.30 -21.51 -7.22
N ILE A 49 -15.69 -22.73 -7.54
CA ILE A 49 -14.79 -23.86 -7.80
C ILE A 49 -15.03 -24.28 -9.25
N GLY A 50 -14.06 -24.08 -10.15
CA GLY A 50 -14.25 -24.30 -11.59
C GLY A 50 -14.24 -25.77 -11.95
N GLY A 51 -13.09 -26.41 -11.78
CA GLY A 51 -12.95 -27.86 -11.94
C GLY A 51 -11.87 -28.20 -12.95
N ALA A 52 -12.26 -28.67 -14.13
CA ALA A 52 -11.35 -28.86 -15.25
C ALA A 52 -11.93 -28.20 -16.50
N GLY A 53 -11.08 -27.88 -17.47
CA GLY A 53 -11.45 -27.01 -18.58
C GLY A 53 -10.95 -25.59 -18.33
N ASP A 54 -11.17 -24.72 -19.32
CA ASP A 54 -10.75 -23.31 -19.24
C ASP A 54 -11.92 -22.48 -18.70
N ASP A 55 -11.90 -22.21 -17.40
CA ASP A 55 -13.00 -21.58 -16.65
C ASP A 55 -12.87 -20.05 -16.60
N GLN A 56 -14.01 -19.37 -16.58
CA GLN A 56 -14.11 -17.92 -16.68
C GLN A 56 -14.97 -17.33 -15.56
N TYR A 57 -14.36 -16.52 -14.72
CA TYR A 57 -14.97 -15.96 -13.51
C TYR A 57 -15.30 -14.48 -13.68
N MET A 58 -16.52 -14.09 -13.34
CA MET A 58 -16.95 -12.70 -13.22
C MET A 58 -17.09 -12.32 -11.75
N VAL A 59 -16.14 -11.53 -11.25
CA VAL A 59 -16.00 -11.18 -9.84
C VAL A 59 -16.31 -9.70 -9.61
N ALA A 60 -17.37 -9.43 -8.87
CA ALA A 60 -17.77 -8.08 -8.48
C ALA A 60 -17.66 -7.84 -6.96
N PHE A 61 -17.25 -8.83 -6.17
CA PHE A 61 -16.97 -8.70 -4.75
C PHE A 61 -15.51 -9.06 -4.47
N ASP A 62 -14.76 -8.17 -3.83
CA ASP A 62 -13.33 -8.30 -3.54
C ASP A 62 -12.99 -9.49 -2.64
N GLY A 63 -13.90 -9.89 -1.75
CA GLY A 63 -13.75 -11.05 -0.87
C GLY A 63 -14.25 -12.38 -1.44
N THR A 64 -14.44 -12.50 -2.75
CA THR A 64 -14.79 -13.76 -3.43
C THR A 64 -13.60 -14.71 -3.44
N THR A 65 -13.84 -16.00 -3.21
CA THR A 65 -12.81 -17.04 -3.26
C THR A 65 -12.95 -17.85 -4.53
N ILE A 66 -11.88 -17.99 -5.32
CA ILE A 66 -11.82 -18.87 -6.48
C ILE A 66 -10.86 -20.02 -6.18
N ILE A 67 -11.24 -21.25 -6.55
CA ILE A 67 -10.44 -22.46 -6.34
C ILE A 67 -10.28 -23.18 -7.66
N GLU A 68 -9.03 -23.24 -8.14
CA GLU A 68 -8.64 -24.01 -9.33
C GLU A 68 -7.62 -25.10 -9.03
N ALA A 69 -7.69 -26.18 -9.81
CA ALA A 69 -6.75 -27.29 -9.71
C ALA A 69 -5.51 -27.05 -10.58
N ALA A 70 -4.35 -27.55 -10.14
CA ALA A 70 -3.16 -27.54 -10.98
C ALA A 70 -3.41 -28.37 -12.26
N GLY A 71 -3.22 -27.76 -13.43
CA GLY A 71 -3.57 -28.39 -14.71
C GLY A 71 -5.07 -28.49 -14.99
N GLY A 72 -5.89 -27.67 -14.31
CA GLY A 72 -7.33 -27.53 -14.54
C GLY A 72 -7.66 -27.04 -15.93
N GLY A 73 -6.90 -26.07 -16.43
CA GLY A 73 -7.01 -25.53 -17.78
C GLY A 73 -6.25 -24.22 -17.87
N LEU A 74 -6.73 -23.32 -18.72
CA LEU A 74 -6.32 -21.92 -18.76
C LEU A 74 -7.44 -21.03 -18.24
N ASP A 75 -7.34 -20.64 -16.98
CA ASP A 75 -8.45 -20.05 -16.24
C ASP A 75 -8.33 -18.52 -16.18
N ALA A 76 -9.47 -17.83 -16.19
CA ALA A 76 -9.50 -16.38 -16.29
C ALA A 76 -10.49 -15.71 -15.36
N VAL A 77 -10.05 -14.63 -14.72
CA VAL A 77 -10.89 -13.74 -13.90
C VAL A 77 -11.12 -12.43 -14.63
N THR A 78 -12.38 -12.00 -14.66
CA THR A 78 -12.79 -10.63 -14.97
C THR A 78 -13.31 -9.98 -13.69
N ALA A 79 -12.54 -9.04 -13.16
CA ALA A 79 -12.80 -8.34 -11.93
C ALA A 79 -13.40 -6.94 -12.19
N TYR A 80 -14.34 -6.54 -11.32
CA TYR A 80 -14.94 -5.20 -11.29
C TYR A 80 -14.58 -4.42 -10.01
N ASN A 81 -13.85 -5.05 -9.09
CA ASN A 81 -13.30 -4.49 -7.87
C ASN A 81 -11.89 -5.07 -7.67
N ASN A 82 -11.17 -4.57 -6.66
CA ASN A 82 -9.82 -5.05 -6.35
C ASN A 82 -9.81 -6.57 -6.17
N PHE A 83 -8.84 -7.24 -6.79
CA PHE A 83 -8.77 -8.69 -6.76
C PHE A 83 -7.35 -9.22 -6.93
N ALA A 84 -7.02 -10.29 -6.21
CA ALA A 84 -5.78 -11.03 -6.39
C ALA A 84 -6.08 -12.39 -7.02
N LEU A 85 -5.38 -12.73 -8.10
CA LEU A 85 -5.53 -14.02 -8.73
C LEU A 85 -5.06 -15.13 -7.77
N PRO A 86 -5.89 -16.16 -7.51
CA PRO A 86 -5.44 -17.31 -6.74
C PRO A 86 -4.46 -18.16 -7.55
N ALA A 87 -3.88 -19.17 -6.91
CA ALA A 87 -3.08 -20.16 -7.62
C ALA A 87 -3.88 -20.86 -8.73
N ASN A 88 -3.20 -21.21 -9.82
CA ASN A 88 -3.77 -21.88 -11.00
C ASN A 88 -4.83 -21.06 -11.73
N VAL A 89 -4.76 -19.73 -11.65
CA VAL A 89 -5.51 -18.83 -12.52
C VAL A 89 -4.51 -17.95 -13.27
N GLU A 90 -4.48 -18.07 -14.60
CA GLU A 90 -3.41 -17.51 -15.41
C GLU A 90 -3.74 -16.13 -15.99
N ILE A 91 -5.02 -15.74 -16.03
CA ILE A 91 -5.46 -14.50 -16.69
C ILE A 91 -6.31 -13.64 -15.77
N GLY A 92 -5.92 -12.39 -15.61
CA GLY A 92 -6.69 -11.35 -14.92
C GLY A 92 -7.11 -10.25 -15.87
N ARG A 93 -8.38 -9.81 -15.78
CA ARG A 93 -8.92 -8.68 -16.54
C ARG A 93 -9.65 -7.75 -15.59
N VAL A 94 -9.43 -6.45 -15.73
CA VAL A 94 -10.22 -5.44 -14.99
C VAL A 94 -11.05 -4.62 -15.98
N GLN A 95 -12.34 -4.49 -15.69
CA GLN A 95 -13.32 -3.80 -16.57
C GLN A 95 -13.90 -2.51 -15.98
N ALA A 96 -13.68 -2.25 -14.70
CA ALA A 96 -14.08 -1.01 -14.04
C ALA A 96 -12.88 -0.05 -13.96
N ASP A 97 -13.12 1.19 -13.55
CA ASP A 97 -12.08 2.18 -13.31
C ASP A 97 -11.55 2.07 -11.87
N LEU A 98 -10.28 2.47 -11.66
CA LEU A 98 -9.63 2.50 -10.35
C LEU A 98 -9.54 1.12 -9.68
N VAL A 99 -9.35 0.06 -10.46
CA VAL A 99 -9.23 -1.30 -9.94
C VAL A 99 -7.78 -1.75 -9.90
N THR A 100 -7.40 -2.37 -8.79
CA THR A 100 -6.13 -3.10 -8.66
C THR A 100 -6.34 -4.59 -8.90
N ILE A 101 -5.54 -5.15 -9.81
CA ILE A 101 -5.45 -6.61 -9.99
C ILE A 101 -4.02 -7.10 -9.76
N VAL A 102 -3.91 -8.16 -8.97
CA VAL A 102 -2.63 -8.76 -8.58
C VAL A 102 -2.50 -10.12 -9.25
N ALA A 103 -1.37 -10.35 -9.94
CA ALA A 103 -1.07 -11.63 -10.57
C ALA A 103 -0.79 -12.74 -9.56
N ALA A 104 -0.91 -13.98 -10.03
CA ALA A 104 -0.52 -15.16 -9.29
C ALA A 104 1.01 -15.31 -9.29
N PRO A 105 1.62 -15.88 -8.23
CA PRO A 105 3.09 -15.92 -8.06
C PRO A 105 3.85 -16.79 -9.07
N THR A 106 3.16 -17.44 -10.01
CA THR A 106 3.71 -18.26 -11.09
C THR A 106 3.90 -17.51 -12.40
N GLY A 107 3.44 -16.26 -12.47
CA GLY A 107 3.30 -15.47 -13.70
C GLY A 107 1.87 -15.52 -14.26
N SER A 108 1.37 -14.39 -14.74
CA SER A 108 0.01 -14.21 -15.25
C SER A 108 -0.04 -13.23 -16.43
N LEU A 109 -1.13 -13.26 -17.19
CA LEU A 109 -1.51 -12.20 -18.12
C LEU A 109 -2.54 -11.28 -17.45
N LEU A 110 -2.19 -10.03 -17.20
CA LEU A 110 -3.09 -9.00 -16.68
C LEU A 110 -3.47 -7.99 -17.77
N GLN A 111 -4.75 -7.65 -17.85
CA GLN A 111 -5.30 -6.73 -18.85
C GLN A 111 -6.19 -5.66 -18.20
N ALA A 112 -5.84 -4.38 -18.38
CA ALA A 112 -6.62 -3.24 -17.91
C ALA A 112 -7.49 -2.66 -19.02
N TYR A 113 -8.82 -2.63 -18.85
CA TYR A 113 -9.74 -2.02 -19.81
C TYR A 113 -10.34 -0.70 -19.33
N GLY A 114 -10.23 -0.40 -18.03
CA GLY A 114 -10.74 0.81 -17.40
C GLY A 114 -9.69 1.92 -17.36
N SER A 115 -10.00 2.98 -16.62
CA SER A 115 -9.13 4.13 -16.40
C SER A 115 -8.49 4.07 -15.03
N ARG A 116 -7.19 4.39 -14.94
CA ARG A 116 -6.41 4.46 -13.70
C ARG A 116 -6.38 3.14 -12.93
N ASP A 117 -6.37 2.04 -13.67
CA ASP A 117 -6.20 0.71 -13.12
C ASP A 117 -4.75 0.46 -12.71
N VAL A 118 -4.56 -0.46 -11.77
CA VAL A 118 -3.26 -0.89 -11.27
C VAL A 118 -3.06 -2.36 -11.59
N LEU A 119 -2.01 -2.67 -12.35
CA LEU A 119 -1.60 -4.03 -12.67
C LEU A 119 -0.35 -4.38 -11.85
N VAL A 120 -0.48 -5.29 -10.90
CA VAL A 120 0.62 -5.72 -10.02
C VAL A 120 1.13 -7.09 -10.48
N GLY A 121 2.33 -7.14 -11.05
CA GLY A 121 2.95 -8.41 -11.48
C GLY A 121 3.28 -9.33 -10.29
N GLY A 122 3.86 -8.77 -9.23
CA GLY A 122 4.25 -9.61 -8.11
C GLY A 122 5.44 -10.49 -8.50
N ARG A 123 5.34 -11.82 -8.34
CA ARG A 123 6.42 -12.77 -8.67
C ARG A 123 6.05 -13.60 -9.89
N GLY A 124 7.05 -14.03 -10.65
CA GLY A 124 6.86 -14.86 -11.83
C GLY A 124 6.82 -14.02 -13.09
N ASN A 125 7.00 -14.63 -14.26
CA ASN A 125 7.11 -13.83 -15.49
C ASN A 125 5.73 -13.37 -15.96
N ASP A 126 5.40 -12.11 -15.70
CA ASP A 126 4.08 -11.56 -15.99
C ASP A 126 4.02 -10.85 -17.35
N ILE A 127 2.80 -10.75 -17.88
CA ILE A 127 2.47 -9.90 -19.00
C ILE A 127 1.42 -8.90 -18.54
N LEU A 128 1.75 -7.63 -18.58
CA LEU A 128 0.85 -6.55 -18.17
C LEU A 128 0.46 -5.74 -19.41
N VAL A 129 -0.84 -5.50 -19.60
CA VAL A 129 -1.36 -4.90 -20.83
C VAL A 129 -2.33 -3.77 -20.52
N ASP A 130 -2.05 -2.58 -21.02
CA ASP A 130 -3.06 -1.51 -21.10
C ASP A 130 -3.96 -1.72 -22.34
N GLU A 131 -5.21 -2.13 -22.12
CA GLU A 131 -6.26 -2.25 -23.13
C GLU A 131 -7.22 -1.04 -23.14
N SER A 132 -7.01 -0.05 -22.26
CA SER A 132 -7.92 1.07 -22.00
C SER A 132 -8.01 2.10 -23.14
N LYS A 133 -7.15 1.97 -24.16
CA LYS A 133 -7.01 2.87 -25.31
C LYS A 133 -6.46 4.25 -24.90
N GLY A 134 -5.41 4.27 -24.09
CA GLY A 134 -4.68 5.48 -23.70
C GLY A 134 -5.28 6.18 -22.49
N LYS A 135 -5.91 5.42 -21.59
CA LYS A 135 -6.13 5.86 -20.21
C LYS A 135 -4.96 5.37 -19.37
N GLN A 136 -4.57 6.20 -18.42
CA GLN A 136 -3.45 5.89 -17.55
C GLN A 136 -3.67 4.55 -16.86
N THR A 137 -2.69 3.67 -16.97
CA THR A 137 -2.54 2.44 -16.20
C THR A 137 -1.24 2.53 -15.40
N LEU A 138 -1.28 2.10 -14.14
CA LEU A 138 -0.09 1.94 -13.31
C LEU A 138 0.37 0.49 -13.36
N PHE A 139 1.60 0.28 -13.79
CA PHE A 139 2.28 -1.01 -13.77
C PHE A 139 3.19 -1.09 -12.55
N GLU A 140 2.94 -2.01 -11.63
CA GLU A 140 3.82 -2.24 -10.47
C GLU A 140 4.75 -3.42 -10.71
N ILE A 141 6.05 -3.14 -10.67
CA ILE A 141 7.12 -4.10 -10.85
C ILE A 141 8.01 -4.07 -9.59
N GLY A 142 8.10 -5.21 -8.91
CA GLY A 142 8.79 -5.35 -7.63
C GLY A 142 10.14 -6.05 -7.71
N ASP A 143 10.84 -6.09 -6.57
CA ASP A 143 11.99 -6.98 -6.39
C ASP A 143 11.54 -8.45 -6.45
N GLY A 144 12.32 -9.30 -7.09
CA GLY A 144 11.99 -10.70 -7.32
C GLY A 144 10.77 -10.90 -8.23
N SER A 145 10.46 -9.92 -9.09
CA SER A 145 9.35 -10.04 -10.02
C SER A 145 9.59 -11.09 -11.09
N GLY A 146 10.82 -11.37 -11.46
CA GLY A 146 11.15 -12.20 -12.60
C GLY A 146 11.21 -11.35 -13.87
N LYS A 147 10.73 -11.91 -14.98
CA LYS A 147 10.92 -11.33 -16.31
C LYS A 147 9.60 -10.93 -16.92
N ASP A 148 9.25 -9.67 -16.73
CA ASP A 148 7.94 -9.13 -17.05
C ASP A 148 7.92 -8.43 -18.40
N VAL A 149 6.73 -8.35 -19.01
CA VAL A 149 6.51 -7.67 -20.28
C VAL A 149 5.33 -6.72 -20.18
N ILE A 150 5.55 -5.44 -20.48
CA ILE A 150 4.48 -4.45 -20.63
C ILE A 150 4.14 -4.27 -22.11
N TYR A 151 2.86 -4.38 -22.44
CA TYR A 151 2.33 -4.05 -23.76
C TYR A 151 1.46 -2.79 -23.72
N LYS A 152 1.50 -2.05 -24.84
CA LYS A 152 0.66 -0.87 -25.10
C LYS A 152 0.90 0.30 -24.14
N PHE A 153 2.12 0.41 -23.61
CA PHE A 153 2.54 1.52 -22.77
C PHE A 153 2.41 2.86 -23.49
N THR A 154 1.69 3.79 -22.88
CA THR A 154 1.48 5.15 -23.36
C THR A 154 2.44 6.10 -22.64
N ALA A 155 3.60 6.43 -23.22
CA ALA A 155 4.63 7.27 -22.58
C ALA A 155 4.39 8.79 -22.63
N LYS A 156 3.28 9.26 -23.25
CA LYS A 156 3.07 10.69 -23.51
C LYS A 156 1.60 11.07 -23.38
N GLY A 157 1.38 12.32 -22.99
CA GLY A 157 0.05 12.91 -22.85
C GLY A 157 -0.40 12.99 -21.39
N ALA A 158 -1.55 13.61 -21.15
CA ALA A 158 -2.06 13.83 -19.80
C ALA A 158 -2.45 12.53 -19.07
N ASP A 159 -2.79 11.50 -19.83
CA ASP A 159 -3.16 10.16 -19.34
C ASP A 159 -2.05 9.13 -19.66
N HIS A 160 -0.78 9.56 -19.71
CA HIS A 160 0.35 8.63 -19.88
C HIS A 160 0.39 7.60 -18.75
N ASP A 161 0.88 6.41 -19.08
CA ASP A 161 1.02 5.29 -18.15
C ASP A 161 2.20 5.52 -17.21
N LEU A 162 2.15 4.81 -16.09
CA LEU A 162 3.16 4.91 -15.05
C LEU A 162 3.76 3.53 -14.76
N ILE A 163 5.05 3.50 -14.45
CA ILE A 163 5.73 2.31 -13.96
C ILE A 163 6.23 2.59 -12.55
N ARG A 164 5.70 1.85 -11.57
CA ARG A 164 6.27 1.84 -10.22
C ARG A 164 7.34 0.77 -10.15
N LEU A 165 8.58 1.18 -9.95
CA LEU A 165 9.72 0.30 -9.72
C LEU A 165 10.03 0.28 -8.21
N ASN A 166 9.73 -0.83 -7.56
CA ASN A 166 9.96 -0.99 -6.12
C ASN A 166 11.36 -1.57 -5.78
N ASP A 167 12.24 -1.68 -6.77
CA ASP A 167 13.62 -2.14 -6.57
C ASP A 167 14.46 -1.07 -5.82
N PRO A 168 15.15 -1.43 -4.72
CA PRO A 168 15.97 -0.51 -3.94
C PRO A 168 17.04 0.26 -4.73
N GLN A 169 17.51 -0.26 -5.88
CA GLN A 169 18.54 0.42 -6.67
C GLN A 169 18.00 1.60 -7.51
N PHE A 170 16.69 1.63 -7.80
CA PHE A 170 16.09 2.67 -8.64
C PHE A 170 15.50 3.79 -7.81
N THR A 171 16.35 4.75 -7.49
CA THR A 171 15.99 5.92 -6.67
C THR A 171 16.02 7.23 -7.45
N SER A 172 16.30 7.16 -8.76
CA SER A 172 16.28 8.31 -9.67
C SER A 172 16.08 7.83 -11.11
N PHE A 173 15.48 8.66 -11.95
CA PHE A 173 15.32 8.34 -13.37
C PHE A 173 16.67 8.15 -14.09
N SER A 174 17.72 8.82 -13.64
CA SER A 174 19.07 8.60 -14.17
C SER A 174 19.55 7.15 -13.96
N ALA A 175 19.25 6.56 -12.80
CA ALA A 175 19.56 5.16 -12.52
C ALA A 175 18.73 4.22 -13.41
N VAL A 176 17.43 4.47 -13.56
CA VAL A 176 16.57 3.69 -14.47
C VAL A 176 17.10 3.77 -15.91
N LYS A 177 17.38 4.98 -16.39
CA LYS A 177 17.88 5.22 -17.74
C LYS A 177 19.23 4.54 -18.01
N ALA A 178 20.10 4.45 -17.00
CA ALA A 178 21.35 3.71 -17.11
C ALA A 178 21.16 2.19 -17.22
N ALA A 179 20.05 1.66 -16.68
CA ALA A 179 19.66 0.26 -16.81
C ALA A 179 18.86 -0.05 -18.08
N MET A 180 18.48 0.96 -18.87
CA MET A 180 17.74 0.77 -20.11
C MET A 180 18.66 0.36 -21.27
N THR A 181 18.21 -0.61 -22.06
CA THR A 181 18.78 -0.99 -23.35
C THR A 181 17.69 -1.00 -24.41
N GLN A 182 17.91 -0.31 -25.53
CA GLN A 182 17.01 -0.40 -26.67
C GLN A 182 17.23 -1.75 -27.37
N VAL A 183 16.18 -2.56 -27.48
CA VAL A 183 16.18 -3.84 -28.20
C VAL A 183 15.16 -3.74 -29.32
N ASP A 184 15.63 -3.56 -30.55
CA ASP A 184 14.80 -3.28 -31.71
C ASP A 184 13.83 -2.10 -31.48
N LYS A 185 12.53 -2.41 -31.32
CA LYS A 185 11.44 -1.45 -31.08
C LYS A 185 11.02 -1.37 -29.61
N ASP A 186 11.67 -2.13 -28.73
CA ASP A 186 11.31 -2.31 -27.33
C ASP A 186 12.40 -1.75 -26.40
N VAL A 187 12.04 -1.44 -25.15
CA VAL A 187 12.99 -1.05 -24.10
C VAL A 187 13.12 -2.20 -23.10
N LEU A 188 14.33 -2.71 -22.91
CA LEU A 188 14.66 -3.62 -21.83
C LEU A 188 15.22 -2.81 -20.65
N ILE A 189 14.70 -3.02 -19.45
CA ILE A 189 15.26 -2.50 -18.20
C ILE A 189 15.86 -3.67 -17.41
N ASP A 190 17.14 -3.57 -17.10
CA ASP A 190 17.83 -4.54 -16.25
C ASP A 190 17.59 -4.23 -14.76
N LEU A 191 16.70 -4.97 -14.12
CA LEU A 191 16.34 -4.74 -12.71
C LEU A 191 17.32 -5.44 -11.76
N SER A 192 17.62 -6.71 -11.98
CA SER A 192 18.59 -7.44 -11.17
C SER A 192 19.24 -8.53 -12.02
N ALA A 193 20.14 -9.35 -11.46
CA ALA A 193 20.67 -10.51 -12.20
C ALA A 193 19.54 -11.44 -12.73
N ASN A 194 18.42 -11.53 -12.00
CA ASN A 194 17.31 -12.44 -12.32
C ASN A 194 16.10 -11.71 -12.90
N ASP A 195 15.93 -10.43 -12.57
CA ASP A 195 14.72 -9.68 -12.87
C ASP A 195 14.93 -8.73 -14.05
N LYS A 196 13.93 -8.64 -14.92
CA LYS A 196 13.96 -7.86 -16.16
C LYS A 196 12.57 -7.33 -16.47
N LEU A 197 12.50 -6.11 -17.00
CA LEU A 197 11.27 -5.56 -17.56
C LEU A 197 11.45 -5.26 -19.04
N LEU A 198 10.58 -5.81 -19.90
CA LEU A 198 10.55 -5.49 -21.32
C LEU A 198 9.31 -4.65 -21.64
N ILE A 199 9.49 -3.41 -22.07
CA ILE A 199 8.41 -2.51 -22.50
C ILE A 199 8.34 -2.56 -24.02
N LYS A 200 7.22 -3.05 -24.54
CA LYS A 200 7.03 -3.29 -25.96
C LYS A 200 6.68 -2.01 -26.72
N ASP A 201 7.25 -1.86 -27.92
CA ASP A 201 6.91 -0.78 -28.85
C ASP A 201 7.17 0.64 -28.32
N VAL A 202 8.18 0.79 -27.45
CA VAL A 202 8.60 2.06 -26.86
C VAL A 202 10.07 2.34 -27.19
N LYS A 203 10.42 3.61 -27.37
CA LYS A 203 11.81 4.05 -27.48
C LYS A 203 12.27 4.66 -26.16
N ILE A 204 13.55 4.49 -25.83
CA ILE A 204 14.16 5.15 -24.66
C ILE A 204 13.98 6.67 -24.74
N SER A 205 14.00 7.26 -25.94
CA SER A 205 13.79 8.70 -26.14
C SER A 205 12.37 9.19 -25.85
N ASP A 206 11.41 8.28 -25.75
CA ASP A 206 10.01 8.61 -25.44
C ASP A 206 9.73 8.58 -23.94
N LEU A 207 10.61 8.00 -23.13
CA LEU A 207 10.48 7.88 -21.68
C LEU A 207 11.13 9.06 -20.94
N THR A 208 10.44 9.59 -19.93
CA THR A 208 10.93 10.65 -19.03
C THR A 208 10.83 10.20 -17.57
N ASP A 209 11.27 11.05 -16.65
CA ASP A 209 11.12 10.85 -15.21
C ASP A 209 9.65 10.83 -14.75
N ASP A 210 8.75 11.50 -15.47
CA ASP A 210 7.30 11.47 -15.18
C ASP A 210 6.71 10.05 -15.31
N ASP A 211 7.25 9.21 -16.20
CA ASP A 211 6.75 7.84 -16.43
C ASP A 211 7.05 6.87 -15.27
N PHE A 212 7.88 7.28 -14.30
CA PHE A 212 8.40 6.38 -13.27
C PHE A 212 8.08 6.86 -11.85
N LEU A 213 7.38 6.01 -11.10
CA LEU A 213 7.24 6.15 -9.66
C LEU A 213 8.36 5.35 -8.99
N LEU A 214 9.36 6.06 -8.48
CA LEU A 214 10.58 5.46 -7.94
C LEU A 214 10.61 5.50 -6.42
N ARG A 215 11.35 4.56 -5.82
CA ARG A 215 11.57 4.57 -4.39
C ARG A 215 12.33 5.83 -4.00
N PHE A 216 11.76 6.62 -3.09
CA PHE A 216 12.48 7.74 -2.50
C PHE A 216 13.74 7.22 -1.80
N SER A 217 14.87 7.84 -2.11
CA SER A 217 16.11 7.58 -1.38
C SER A 217 16.48 8.79 -0.55
N PRO A 218 16.65 8.61 0.78
CA PRO A 218 17.23 9.65 1.60
C PRO A 218 18.74 9.80 1.35
N SER A 219 19.34 9.05 0.42
CA SER A 219 20.76 9.21 0.08
C SER A 219 21.03 10.63 -0.43
N GLY A 220 21.98 11.32 0.21
CA GLY A 220 22.27 12.73 -0.06
C GLY A 220 21.52 13.70 0.86
N LEU A 221 20.47 13.27 1.57
CA LEU A 221 19.96 14.03 2.70
C LEU A 221 20.91 13.92 3.89
N LYS A 222 20.98 15.01 4.65
CA LYS A 222 21.70 15.05 5.92
C LYS A 222 20.71 14.74 7.04
N MET A 223 20.98 13.72 7.84
CA MET A 223 20.23 13.46 9.06
C MET A 223 20.34 14.68 9.99
N THR A 224 19.20 15.28 10.32
CA THR A 224 19.12 16.44 11.24
C THR A 224 18.51 16.07 12.59
N PHE A 225 17.72 14.99 12.65
CA PHE A 225 17.11 14.46 13.85
C PHE A 225 16.86 12.97 13.69
N GLN A 226 17.13 12.20 14.74
CA GLN A 226 16.74 10.80 14.85
C GLN A 226 16.55 10.45 16.32
N ASP A 227 15.68 9.50 16.60
CA ASP A 227 15.61 8.80 17.87
C ASP A 227 15.39 7.31 17.59
N GLU A 228 16.41 6.50 17.88
CA GLU A 228 16.38 5.03 17.73
C GLU A 228 15.88 4.35 19.02
N PHE A 229 15.28 5.12 19.93
CA PHE A 229 14.69 4.67 21.19
C PHE A 229 15.59 3.70 21.98
N ASN A 230 16.90 3.97 22.05
CA ASN A 230 17.79 3.31 23.01
C ASN A 230 17.53 3.76 24.47
N GLY A 231 16.62 4.72 24.64
CA GLY A 231 16.08 5.22 25.89
C GLY A 231 15.11 6.36 25.59
N LEU A 232 14.18 6.66 26.51
CA LEU A 232 13.20 7.74 26.34
C LEU A 232 13.62 8.99 27.14
N SER A 233 13.97 10.06 26.43
CA SER A 233 14.36 11.34 27.03
C SER A 233 13.18 12.31 27.09
N LEU A 234 12.45 12.33 28.21
CA LEU A 234 11.29 13.21 28.41
C LEU A 234 11.69 14.62 28.83
N TYR A 235 11.11 15.63 28.18
CA TYR A 235 11.22 17.03 28.57
C TYR A 235 10.55 17.27 29.92
N SER A 236 11.16 18.12 30.75
CA SER A 236 10.53 18.68 31.97
C SER A 236 11.39 19.78 32.59
N ASP A 237 10.89 20.45 33.62
CA ASP A 237 11.67 21.46 34.38
C ASP A 237 13.03 20.93 34.88
N THR A 238 13.11 19.65 35.24
CA THR A 238 14.35 19.00 35.69
C THR A 238 15.16 18.37 34.56
N ASN A 239 14.57 18.26 33.36
CA ASN A 239 15.25 17.84 32.13
C ASN A 239 14.85 18.75 30.95
N PRO A 240 15.27 20.04 30.94
CA PRO A 240 14.84 21.00 29.92
C PRO A 240 15.45 20.75 28.53
N ARG A 241 16.30 19.72 28.42
CA ARG A 241 16.88 19.24 27.15
C ARG A 241 16.30 17.90 26.72
N GLY A 242 15.22 17.44 27.37
CA GLY A 242 14.50 16.25 26.94
C GLY A 242 14.00 16.40 25.50
N THR A 243 14.04 15.31 24.76
CA THR A 243 13.65 15.27 23.35
C THR A 243 12.14 15.37 23.21
N TRP A 244 11.40 14.64 24.04
CA TRP A 244 9.96 14.47 23.87
C TRP A 244 9.18 15.10 25.02
N ASP A 245 8.26 15.99 24.70
CA ASP A 245 7.22 16.41 25.63
C ASP A 245 6.00 15.48 25.51
N THR A 246 5.22 15.38 26.58
CA THR A 246 4.08 14.45 26.71
C THR A 246 2.72 15.14 26.74
N THR A 247 2.72 16.46 26.51
CA THR A 247 1.52 17.29 26.52
C THR A 247 1.45 18.18 25.28
N PHE A 248 0.23 18.55 24.91
CA PHE A 248 0.03 19.64 23.96
C PHE A 248 0.41 20.98 24.58
N ARG A 249 0.83 21.93 23.74
CA ARG A 249 1.07 23.34 24.11
C ARG A 249 -0.12 24.10 24.68
N TYR A 250 -1.31 23.52 24.63
CA TYR A 250 -2.55 24.19 24.94
C TYR A 250 -2.82 24.19 26.45
N GLY A 251 -2.03 24.98 27.18
CA GLY A 251 -2.20 25.22 28.62
C GLY A 251 -1.20 24.44 29.50
N PRO A 252 -1.37 24.52 30.82
CA PRO A 252 -0.47 23.85 31.78
C PRO A 252 -0.56 22.33 31.69
N ASP A 253 0.52 21.62 32.01
CA ASP A 253 0.62 20.16 31.91
C ASP A 253 -0.47 19.39 32.70
N ASN A 254 -1.03 19.99 33.75
CA ASN A 254 -2.09 19.37 34.56
C ASN A 254 -3.51 19.76 34.12
N SER A 255 -3.66 20.39 32.96
CA SER A 255 -4.94 20.81 32.40
C SER A 255 -5.46 19.83 31.35
N LEU A 256 -6.78 19.76 31.20
CA LEU A 256 -7.42 18.89 30.21
C LEU A 256 -6.99 19.26 28.77
N SER A 257 -6.87 20.55 28.47
CA SER A 257 -6.48 21.03 27.14
C SER A 257 -5.05 20.66 26.73
N ALA A 258 -4.15 20.42 27.70
CA ALA A 258 -2.81 19.92 27.44
C ALA A 258 -2.77 18.39 27.25
N ARG A 259 -3.84 17.68 27.62
CA ARG A 259 -3.86 16.22 27.80
C ARG A 259 -4.83 15.49 26.86
N THR A 260 -5.69 16.21 26.15
CA THR A 260 -6.63 15.63 25.17
C THR A 260 -7.23 16.75 24.32
N LEU A 261 -7.83 16.41 23.18
CA LEU A 261 -8.55 17.33 22.30
C LEU A 261 -10.05 17.02 22.35
N PRO A 262 -10.84 17.68 23.23
CA PRO A 262 -12.26 17.37 23.40
C PRO A 262 -13.10 17.52 22.13
N GLY A 263 -12.64 18.34 21.18
CA GLY A 263 -13.34 18.57 19.90
C GLY A 263 -13.39 17.34 19.00
N ASN A 264 -12.48 16.39 19.16
CA ASN A 264 -12.38 15.19 18.32
C ASN A 264 -13.24 14.03 18.81
N GLY A 265 -13.85 14.14 20.00
CA GLY A 265 -14.62 13.03 20.59
C GLY A 265 -13.76 11.83 21.01
N GLU A 266 -12.46 12.04 21.22
CA GLU A 266 -11.50 11.06 21.72
C GLU A 266 -11.91 10.54 23.11
N ASP A 267 -11.80 9.22 23.32
CA ASP A 267 -12.23 8.53 24.55
C ASP A 267 -11.05 8.33 25.54
N GLN A 268 -9.84 8.74 25.14
CA GLN A 268 -8.60 8.69 25.90
C GLN A 268 -8.14 10.06 26.43
N VAL A 269 -7.40 10.02 27.53
CA VAL A 269 -6.59 11.12 28.04
C VAL A 269 -5.12 10.73 27.98
N TYR A 270 -4.27 11.63 27.50
CA TYR A 270 -2.83 11.41 27.45
C TYR A 270 -2.23 11.52 28.85
N THR A 271 -1.38 10.57 29.20
CA THR A 271 -0.76 10.44 30.52
C THR A 271 0.75 10.29 30.38
N ASP A 272 1.45 10.41 31.51
CA ASP A 272 2.89 10.25 31.61
C ASP A 272 3.24 9.76 33.03
N PRO A 273 4.50 9.36 33.30
CA PRO A 273 4.92 8.85 34.62
C PRO A 273 4.66 9.78 35.82
N LYS A 274 4.41 11.08 35.62
CA LYS A 274 4.16 12.08 36.66
C LYS A 274 2.67 12.33 36.88
N PHE A 275 1.84 12.14 35.85
CA PHE A 275 0.43 12.51 35.86
C PHE A 275 -0.53 11.34 36.08
N GLY A 276 -0.23 10.15 35.55
CA GLY A 276 -1.12 8.99 35.57
C GLY A 276 -0.38 7.68 35.39
N PRO A 277 -1.08 6.61 34.95
CA PRO A 277 -0.41 5.41 34.48
C PRO A 277 0.61 5.77 33.38
N ASN A 278 1.75 5.08 33.37
CA ASN A 278 2.80 5.36 32.38
C ASN A 278 2.50 4.59 31.09
N PRO A 279 2.20 5.27 29.96
CA PRO A 279 1.90 4.61 28.70
C PRO A 279 3.17 4.23 27.91
N PHE A 280 4.36 4.58 28.39
CA PHE A 280 5.61 4.42 27.64
C PHE A 280 6.49 3.32 28.21
N SER A 281 6.96 2.45 27.32
CA SER A 281 8.06 1.53 27.60
C SER A 281 9.05 1.50 26.44
N VAL A 282 10.31 1.22 26.76
CA VAL A 282 11.38 1.09 25.78
C VAL A 282 12.11 -0.22 26.01
N SER A 283 12.20 -1.04 24.97
CA SER A 283 12.91 -2.31 24.97
C SER A 283 13.49 -2.58 23.59
N ASP A 284 14.74 -3.07 23.54
CA ASP A 284 15.39 -3.50 22.29
C ASP A 284 15.42 -2.46 21.15
N GLY A 285 15.47 -1.17 21.49
CA GLY A 285 15.49 -0.07 20.50
C GLY A 285 14.11 0.32 20.00
N GLU A 286 13.04 -0.18 20.63
CA GLU A 286 11.66 0.09 20.25
C GLU A 286 10.93 0.83 21.37
N LEU A 287 10.19 1.88 21.00
CA LEU A 287 9.23 2.55 21.87
C LEU A 287 7.87 1.90 21.72
N SER A 288 7.28 1.46 22.83
CA SER A 288 5.85 1.13 22.88
C SER A 288 5.07 2.28 23.52
N ILE A 289 4.01 2.72 22.84
CA ILE A 289 2.98 3.62 23.37
C ILE A 289 1.71 2.80 23.57
N THR A 290 1.30 2.60 24.82
CA THR A 290 0.17 1.74 25.17
C THR A 290 -1.08 2.55 25.47
N ALA A 291 -2.18 2.19 24.81
CA ALA A 291 -3.52 2.57 25.24
C ALA A 291 -4.06 1.52 26.22
N GLU A 292 -4.56 1.94 27.38
CA GLU A 292 -5.12 1.04 28.38
C GLU A 292 -6.44 1.55 28.97
N LYS A 293 -7.26 0.62 29.44
CA LYS A 293 -8.52 0.94 30.11
C LYS A 293 -8.24 1.32 31.56
N LEU A 294 -8.70 2.50 31.95
CA LEU A 294 -8.55 3.00 33.32
C LEU A 294 -9.44 2.25 34.30
N THR A 295 -8.95 2.03 35.52
CA THR A 295 -9.79 1.61 36.63
C THR A 295 -10.76 2.74 37.01
N ALA A 296 -11.86 2.41 37.70
CA ALA A 296 -12.82 3.42 38.16
C ALA A 296 -12.16 4.50 39.05
N ALA A 297 -11.15 4.13 39.84
CA ALA A 297 -10.44 5.05 40.72
C ALA A 297 -9.51 6.01 39.96
N GLU A 298 -8.89 5.55 38.87
CA GLU A 298 -8.06 6.39 37.99
C GLU A 298 -8.93 7.29 37.12
N SER A 299 -9.97 6.72 36.50
CA SER A 299 -10.93 7.47 35.69
C SER A 299 -11.52 8.66 36.46
N ALA A 300 -11.90 8.47 37.73
CA ALA A 300 -12.42 9.56 38.57
C ALA A 300 -11.41 10.70 38.81
N LYS A 301 -10.11 10.43 38.73
CA LYS A 301 -9.03 11.44 38.85
C LYS A 301 -8.68 12.08 37.51
N LEU A 302 -8.98 11.41 36.42
CA LEU A 302 -8.62 11.78 35.06
C LEU A 302 -9.87 12.21 34.27
N TRP A 303 -10.65 13.12 34.87
CA TRP A 303 -11.86 13.72 34.29
C TRP A 303 -12.92 12.72 33.77
N ASN A 304 -12.96 11.51 34.34
CA ASN A 304 -13.84 10.41 33.95
C ASN A 304 -13.60 9.88 32.52
N TYR A 305 -12.41 10.08 31.97
CA TYR A 305 -12.00 9.40 30.75
C TYR A 305 -11.91 7.89 30.96
N LYS A 306 -12.20 7.12 29.91
CA LYS A 306 -12.27 5.67 29.98
C LYS A 306 -10.91 5.01 29.76
N TYR A 307 -10.05 5.67 28.99
CA TYR A 307 -8.76 5.15 28.58
C TYR A 307 -7.65 6.16 28.87
N ALA A 308 -6.46 5.64 29.14
CA ALA A 308 -5.22 6.40 29.13
C ALA A 308 -4.38 5.96 27.91
N SER A 309 -3.63 6.89 27.34
CA SER A 309 -2.64 6.62 26.29
C SER A 309 -1.47 7.60 26.41
N GLY A 310 -0.54 7.55 25.46
CA GLY A 310 0.62 8.44 25.39
C GLY A 310 0.59 9.37 24.18
N LEU A 311 1.12 10.58 24.38
CA LEU A 311 1.47 11.55 23.35
C LEU A 311 2.96 11.83 23.47
N LEU A 312 3.68 11.93 22.36
CA LEU A 312 5.05 12.45 22.33
C LEU A 312 5.17 13.52 21.25
N THR A 313 5.77 14.65 21.60
CA THR A 313 5.99 15.77 20.67
C THR A 313 7.38 16.37 20.83
N THR A 314 7.99 16.79 19.73
CA THR A 314 9.30 17.47 19.71
C THR A 314 9.19 18.98 19.89
N GLU A 315 8.02 19.50 20.29
CA GLU A 315 7.72 20.93 20.34
C GLU A 315 8.84 21.79 20.94
N HIS A 316 9.45 21.35 22.04
CA HIS A 316 10.52 22.09 22.72
C HIS A 316 11.93 21.82 22.16
N SER A 317 12.13 20.72 21.44
CA SER A 317 13.45 20.18 21.12
C SER A 317 13.83 20.29 19.65
N PHE A 318 12.89 20.07 18.73
CA PHE A 318 13.18 19.99 17.31
C PHE A 318 12.02 20.54 16.46
N ALA A 319 12.39 21.32 15.44
CA ALA A 319 11.51 21.76 14.38
C ALA A 319 12.34 21.94 13.11
N GLN A 320 11.78 21.58 11.97
CA GLN A 320 12.47 21.60 10.69
C GLN A 320 11.53 22.16 9.62
N THR A 321 12.04 23.08 8.80
CA THR A 321 11.38 23.48 7.55
C THR A 321 11.95 22.61 6.42
N TYR A 322 11.05 21.96 5.67
CA TYR A 322 11.36 21.02 4.58
C TYR A 322 12.13 19.77 5.01
N GLY A 323 12.17 18.79 4.12
CA GLY A 323 12.94 17.56 4.32
C GLY A 323 12.07 16.32 4.33
N TYR A 324 12.66 15.26 4.87
CA TYR A 324 12.10 13.92 4.87
C TYR A 324 11.85 13.47 6.31
N PHE A 325 10.65 12.94 6.53
CA PHE A 325 10.23 12.42 7.82
C PHE A 325 9.79 10.97 7.64
N GLU A 326 10.36 10.07 8.44
CA GLU A 326 10.08 8.64 8.41
C GLU A 326 9.91 8.12 9.84
N ILE A 327 8.97 7.18 10.00
CA ILE A 327 8.91 6.28 11.15
C ILE A 327 8.82 4.84 10.68
N LYS A 328 9.40 3.94 11.46
CA LYS A 328 9.16 2.50 11.39
C LYS A 328 8.37 2.10 12.64
N ALA A 329 7.16 1.58 12.45
CA ALA A 329 6.25 1.26 13.55
C ALA A 329 5.32 0.10 13.20
N GLU A 330 5.05 -0.76 14.17
CA GLU A 330 3.91 -1.68 14.17
C GLU A 330 2.68 -0.94 14.73
N LEU A 331 1.54 -1.05 14.04
CA LEU A 331 0.32 -0.36 14.43
C LEU A 331 -0.67 -1.32 15.10
N PRO A 332 -1.40 -0.88 16.14
CA PRO A 332 -2.51 -1.66 16.68
C PRO A 332 -3.63 -1.83 15.64
N VAL A 333 -4.30 -2.99 15.69
CA VAL A 333 -5.37 -3.37 14.74
C VAL A 333 -6.73 -3.54 15.44
N GLU A 334 -6.81 -3.17 16.71
CA GLU A 334 -8.03 -3.24 17.49
C GLU A 334 -9.00 -2.10 17.16
N GLN A 335 -10.29 -2.42 17.19
CA GLN A 335 -11.34 -1.44 16.97
C GLN A 335 -11.21 -0.26 17.95
N GLY A 336 -11.32 0.96 17.40
CA GLY A 336 -11.25 2.21 18.16
C GLY A 336 -9.83 2.70 18.44
N MET A 337 -8.80 1.99 18.01
CA MET A 337 -7.42 2.50 18.02
C MET A 337 -7.25 3.52 16.88
N PHE A 338 -6.54 4.60 17.21
CA PHE A 338 -6.22 5.67 16.25
C PHE A 338 -4.77 6.14 16.41
N PRO A 339 -3.77 5.31 16.06
CA PRO A 339 -2.37 5.76 16.01
C PRO A 339 -2.17 6.81 14.92
N ALA A 340 -1.34 7.81 15.22
CA ALA A 340 -0.99 8.88 14.30
C ALA A 340 0.49 9.27 14.39
N PHE A 341 1.07 9.60 13.24
CA PHE A 341 2.36 10.28 13.11
C PHE A 341 2.18 11.49 12.21
N TRP A 342 2.32 12.66 12.80
CA TRP A 342 1.87 13.92 12.21
C TRP A 342 2.77 15.07 12.64
N LEU A 343 2.73 16.17 11.90
CA LEU A 343 3.57 17.34 12.09
C LEU A 343 2.71 18.58 12.33
N MET A 344 3.10 19.33 13.38
CA MET A 344 2.53 20.63 13.69
C MET A 344 3.50 21.77 13.39
N PRO A 345 3.00 22.94 12.95
CA PRO A 345 3.85 24.08 12.70
C PRO A 345 4.45 24.58 14.03
N LYS A 346 5.70 25.06 13.93
CA LYS A 346 6.38 25.69 15.07
C LYS A 346 5.64 26.97 15.51
N ALA A 347 5.04 27.69 14.57
CA ALA A 347 4.10 28.76 14.89
C ALA A 347 2.78 28.15 15.38
N ALA A 348 2.17 28.73 16.42
CA ALA A 348 0.86 28.30 16.93
C ALA A 348 -0.28 28.82 16.03
N VAL A 349 -0.24 28.46 14.75
CA VAL A 349 -1.25 28.78 13.75
C VAL A 349 -1.73 27.47 13.15
N TRP A 350 -3.03 27.25 13.21
CA TRP A 350 -3.71 26.16 12.51
C TRP A 350 -4.74 26.79 11.58
N PRO A 351 -4.79 26.41 10.29
CA PRO A 351 -3.87 25.55 9.52
C PRO A 351 -2.47 26.18 9.25
N PRO A 352 -1.42 25.41 8.84
CA PRO A 352 -1.46 24.01 8.33
C PRO A 352 -1.05 22.94 9.36
N GLU A 353 -1.57 21.73 9.17
CA GLU A 353 -1.23 20.46 9.85
C GLU A 353 -0.87 19.43 8.76
N ILE A 354 0.06 18.51 9.04
CA ILE A 354 0.46 17.48 8.08
C ILE A 354 0.46 16.10 8.74
N ASP A 355 -0.46 15.25 8.30
CA ASP A 355 -0.59 13.86 8.75
C ASP A 355 0.22 12.93 7.83
N ILE A 356 1.31 12.36 8.35
CA ILE A 356 2.17 11.42 7.60
C ILE A 356 1.57 10.02 7.62
N MET A 357 0.98 9.63 8.76
CA MET A 357 0.25 8.38 8.92
C MET A 357 -0.87 8.56 9.92
N GLU A 358 -2.05 8.10 9.53
CA GLU A 358 -3.24 7.95 10.36
C GLU A 358 -3.86 6.58 10.05
N ASN A 359 -4.17 5.79 11.07
CA ASN A 359 -4.84 4.51 10.89
C ASN A 359 -5.99 4.39 11.87
N VAL A 360 -7.21 4.18 11.36
CA VAL A 360 -8.34 3.80 12.21
C VAL A 360 -8.34 2.27 12.20
N GLY A 361 -8.23 1.64 13.37
CA GLY A 361 -8.05 0.18 13.54
C GLY A 361 -9.08 -0.75 12.86
N GLU A 362 -10.01 -0.22 12.06
CA GLU A 362 -10.94 -0.93 11.19
C GLU A 362 -10.45 -0.99 9.73
N ASN A 363 -9.40 -1.73 9.37
CA ASN A 363 -9.02 -1.98 7.95
C ASN A 363 -8.83 -0.75 7.01
N TRP A 364 -8.74 0.48 7.53
CA TRP A 364 -8.58 1.71 6.75
C TRP A 364 -7.17 2.27 6.94
N VAL A 365 -6.26 1.99 5.99
CA VAL A 365 -4.99 2.71 5.89
C VAL A 365 -5.23 3.98 5.07
N SER A 366 -5.09 5.17 5.67
CA SER A 366 -5.03 6.43 4.93
C SER A 366 -3.64 7.06 5.04
N GLY A 367 -2.94 7.20 3.91
CA GLY A 367 -1.75 8.04 3.76
C GLY A 367 -0.42 7.27 3.63
N GLY A 368 0.21 7.36 2.45
CA GLY A 368 1.59 6.93 2.19
C GLY A 368 1.77 5.47 1.75
N ALA A 369 1.46 5.18 0.48
CA ALA A 369 1.78 3.96 -0.28
C ALA A 369 2.39 2.76 0.49
N ILE A 370 1.57 1.75 0.79
CA ILE A 370 2.06 0.42 1.16
C ILE A 370 1.28 -0.63 0.37
N ALA A 371 2.00 -1.41 -0.44
CA ALA A 371 1.51 -2.63 -1.06
C ALA A 371 1.35 -3.73 0.02
N PRO A 372 0.49 -4.75 -0.17
CA PRO A 372 0.16 -5.76 0.84
C PRO A 372 1.32 -6.58 1.43
N ASN A 373 2.55 -6.43 0.92
CA ASN A 373 3.74 -7.20 1.32
C ASN A 373 4.89 -6.33 1.86
N ASP A 374 4.73 -5.01 2.00
CA ASP A 374 5.77 -4.14 2.55
C ASP A 374 5.57 -3.97 4.06
N HIS A 375 6.27 -4.79 4.83
CA HIS A 375 6.44 -4.54 6.26
C HIS A 375 7.41 -3.35 6.43
N ASP A 376 6.92 -2.29 7.09
CA ASP A 376 7.69 -1.25 7.78
C ASP A 376 8.26 -0.06 6.95
N ALA A 377 7.49 1.04 6.89
CA ALA A 377 7.89 2.43 7.20
C ALA A 377 6.94 3.46 6.56
N PHE A 378 6.44 4.44 7.32
CA PHE A 378 5.63 5.56 6.81
C PHE A 378 6.52 6.76 6.48
N ARG A 379 6.29 7.41 5.33
CA ARG A 379 7.27 8.33 4.71
C ARG A 379 6.60 9.52 4.04
N THR A 380 7.15 10.73 4.20
CA THR A 380 6.74 11.91 3.40
C THR A 380 7.94 12.83 3.14
N PHE A 381 8.03 13.36 1.92
CA PHE A 381 9.09 14.28 1.48
C PHE A 381 8.51 15.65 1.09
N PHE A 382 9.09 16.72 1.62
CA PHE A 382 8.73 18.11 1.32
C PHE A 382 9.90 18.79 0.60
N PRO A 383 9.84 18.95 -0.73
CA PRO A 383 10.91 19.59 -1.49
C PRO A 383 11.03 21.09 -1.17
N GLU A 384 12.20 21.67 -1.46
CA GLU A 384 12.30 23.12 -1.65
C GLU A 384 11.51 23.49 -2.92
N GLY A 385 10.73 24.58 -2.84
CA GLY A 385 9.66 24.93 -3.78
C GLY A 385 10.01 24.91 -5.27
#